data_AF-A0AA38PWT8-F1
#
_entry.id   AF-A0AA38PWT8-F1
#
_cell.length_a   1.000
_cell.length_b   1.000
_cell.length_c   1.000
_cell.angle_alpha   90.00
_cell.angle_beta   90.00
_cell.angle_gamma   90.00
#
_symmetry.space_group_name_H-M   'P 1'
#
loop_
_entity.id
_entity.type
_entity.pdbx_description
1 polymer ?
#
loop_
_entity_poly.entity_id
_entity_poly.type
_entity_poly.pdbx_seq_one_letter_code
_entity_poly.pdbx_strand_id
1 'polypeptide(L)'
;MSFSTINSVFFQDVTQYTNLAGSTLLFYDYLLTLDDEIEFIWKKSWSIGKILFIISRYYSLIATVVISNMALFQSLTESVSIQYSHWQAWSGLISCMIVEVILQMRLYALYFLDKKILTLMVVSFIISSGSTASVLVMMYKSGPSTLHNPQVSFCSPDLAIYCYAVWIPRLAFETFLCILALIRGYQFANKETCNPESMLPSGKHLMKVLIRDFLQLGLNLLLELGPFWEFEKLQKIVVLRYHYR
;
A
#
# COMPACT_ATOMS: atom_id res chain seq x y z
N MET A 1 30.14 -20.17 5.46
CA MET A 1 29.02 -19.21 5.32
C MET A 1 29.58 -17.91 4.77
N SER A 2 29.15 -17.50 3.58
CA SER A 2 29.55 -16.21 2.99
C SER A 2 28.91 -15.04 3.73
N PHE A 3 29.61 -13.90 3.79
CA PHE A 3 29.12 -12.63 4.39
C PHE A 3 27.73 -12.20 3.86
N SER A 4 27.42 -12.50 2.60
CA SER A 4 26.12 -12.26 1.97
C SER A 4 24.96 -13.05 2.62
N THR A 5 25.21 -14.27 3.08
CA THR A 5 24.20 -15.14 3.70
C THR A 5 23.86 -14.69 5.12
N ILE A 6 24.85 -14.16 5.84
CA ILE A 6 24.65 -13.64 7.20
C ILE A 6 23.78 -12.37 7.14
N ASN A 7 24.04 -11.49 6.18
CA ASN A 7 23.23 -10.29 5.98
C ASN A 7 21.78 -10.62 5.56
N SER A 8 21.56 -11.64 4.72
CA SER A 8 20.20 -11.99 4.30
C SER A 8 19.38 -12.63 5.43
N VAL A 9 19.98 -13.50 6.24
CA VAL A 9 19.31 -14.07 7.43
C VAL A 9 18.99 -12.97 8.44
N PHE A 10 19.94 -12.07 8.74
CA PHE A 10 19.70 -10.95 9.64
C PHE A 10 18.55 -10.05 9.17
N PHE A 11 18.49 -9.73 7.87
CA PHE A 11 17.41 -8.91 7.31
C PHE A 11 16.04 -9.60 7.42
N GLN A 12 16.01 -10.92 7.22
CA GLN A 12 14.80 -11.72 7.34
C GLN A 12 14.29 -11.73 8.79
N ASP A 13 15.17 -11.98 9.75
CA ASP A 13 14.81 -11.99 11.17
C ASP A 13 14.27 -10.61 11.61
N VAL A 14 14.96 -9.53 11.24
CA VAL A 14 14.50 -8.15 11.53
C VAL A 14 13.11 -7.89 10.94
N THR A 15 12.86 -8.35 9.72
CA THR A 15 11.55 -8.20 9.06
C THR A 15 10.46 -8.98 9.78
N GLN A 16 10.75 -10.21 10.23
CA GLN A 16 9.80 -11.04 10.99
C GLN A 16 9.42 -10.38 12.32
N TYR A 17 10.41 -9.94 13.11
CA TYR A 17 10.14 -9.26 14.38
C TYR A 17 9.38 -7.94 14.19
N THR A 18 9.71 -7.18 13.14
CA THR A 18 9.01 -5.93 12.81
C THR A 18 7.56 -6.20 12.42
N ASN A 19 7.30 -7.22 11.61
CA ASN A 19 5.93 -7.60 11.23
C ASN A 19 5.11 -8.06 12.44
N LEU A 20 5.71 -8.83 13.35
CA LEU A 20 5.05 -9.27 14.58
C LEU A 20 4.75 -8.10 15.52
N ALA A 21 5.71 -7.20 15.71
CA ALA A 21 5.52 -5.99 16.48
C ALA A 21 4.41 -5.11 15.88
N GLY A 22 4.44 -4.90 14.56
CA GLY A 22 3.41 -4.16 13.83
C GLY A 22 2.03 -4.81 13.93
N SER A 23 1.95 -6.14 13.83
CA SER A 23 0.70 -6.89 13.98
C SER A 23 0.12 -6.77 15.38
N THR A 24 0.97 -6.82 16.39
CA THR A 24 0.57 -6.68 17.80
C THR A 24 0.09 -5.27 18.07
N LEU A 25 0.80 -4.26 17.56
CA LEU A 25 0.41 -2.86 17.66
C LEU A 25 -0.94 -2.60 16.98
N LEU A 26 -1.13 -3.15 15.77
CA LEU A 26 -2.40 -3.08 15.06
C LEU A 26 -3.50 -3.74 15.89
N PHE A 27 -3.31 -4.96 16.39
CA PHE A 27 -4.30 -5.62 17.25
C PHE A 27 -4.66 -4.78 18.48
N TYR A 28 -3.67 -4.15 19.10
CA TYR A 28 -3.87 -3.29 20.25
C TYR A 28 -4.71 -2.05 19.91
N ASP A 29 -4.40 -1.36 18.81
CA ASP A 29 -5.16 -0.21 18.31
C ASP A 29 -6.61 -0.60 17.95
N TYR A 30 -6.80 -1.82 17.46
CA TYR A 30 -8.12 -2.35 17.17
C TYR A 30 -8.96 -2.55 18.43
N LEU A 31 -8.38 -3.08 19.51
CA LEU A 31 -9.07 -3.26 20.78
C LEU A 31 -9.47 -1.91 21.38
N LEU A 32 -8.58 -0.91 21.30
CA LEU A 32 -8.87 0.44 21.80
C LEU A 32 -10.02 1.12 21.05
N THR A 33 -10.10 0.92 19.73
CA THR A 33 -11.12 1.58 18.89
C THR A 33 -12.44 0.80 18.83
N LEU A 34 -12.51 -0.41 19.37
CA LEU A 34 -13.65 -1.31 19.24
C LEU A 34 -14.90 -0.80 19.97
N ASP A 35 -14.75 -0.23 21.16
CA ASP A 35 -15.87 0.31 21.94
C ASP A 35 -16.56 1.46 21.18
N ASP A 36 -15.77 2.40 20.67
CA ASP A 36 -16.25 3.50 19.83
C ASP A 36 -16.90 2.99 18.54
N GLU A 37 -16.34 1.96 17.91
CA GLU A 37 -16.92 1.40 16.69
C GLU A 37 -18.29 0.78 16.94
N ILE A 38 -18.44 0.00 18.01
CA ILE A 38 -19.72 -0.63 18.35
C ILE A 38 -20.77 0.46 18.57
N GLU A 39 -20.42 1.52 19.28
CA GLU A 39 -21.35 2.60 19.55
C GLU A 39 -21.71 3.43 18.32
N PHE A 40 -20.73 3.82 17.51
CA PHE A 40 -20.95 4.77 16.41
C PHE A 40 -21.23 4.13 15.06
N ILE A 41 -20.67 2.94 14.78
CA ILE A 41 -20.78 2.25 13.50
C ILE A 41 -21.83 1.17 13.58
N TRP A 42 -21.78 0.29 14.58
CA TRP A 42 -22.67 -0.88 14.62
C TRP A 42 -24.13 -0.50 14.89
N LYS A 43 -24.39 0.46 15.78
CA LYS A 43 -25.75 0.95 16.08
C LYS A 43 -26.38 1.78 14.95
N LYS A 44 -25.59 2.31 14.01
CA LYS A 44 -26.11 3.09 12.87
C LYS A 44 -26.62 2.20 11.73
N SER A 45 -27.54 2.77 10.94
CA SER A 45 -28.12 2.15 9.75
C SER A 45 -27.06 1.71 8.74
N TRP A 46 -27.35 0.62 8.03
CA TRP A 46 -26.46 0.05 7.03
C TRP A 46 -26.27 1.02 5.86
N SER A 47 -25.01 1.39 5.60
CA SER A 47 -24.59 2.21 4.47
C SER A 47 -23.43 1.52 3.75
N ILE A 48 -23.30 1.77 2.45
CA ILE A 48 -22.19 1.27 1.62
C ILE A 48 -20.83 1.63 2.25
N GLY A 49 -20.70 2.84 2.82
CA GLY A 49 -19.48 3.26 3.51
C GLY A 49 -19.15 2.42 4.74
N LYS A 50 -20.16 1.95 5.49
CA LYS A 50 -19.99 1.06 6.65
C LYS A 50 -19.49 -0.32 6.21
N ILE A 51 -20.04 -0.87 5.12
CA ILE A 51 -19.62 -2.16 4.58
C ILE A 51 -18.15 -2.10 4.13
N LEU A 52 -17.77 -1.09 3.35
CA LEU A 52 -16.40 -0.97 2.86
C LEU A 52 -15.39 -0.70 3.97
N PHE A 53 -15.78 0.07 4.98
CA PHE A 53 -14.97 0.27 6.17
C PHE A 53 -14.71 -1.03 6.92
N ILE A 54 -15.77 -1.82 7.17
CA ILE A 54 -15.66 -3.15 7.80
C ILE A 54 -14.77 -4.06 6.96
N ILE A 55 -15.00 -4.15 5.64
CA ILE A 55 -14.18 -5.00 4.76
C ILE A 55 -12.71 -4.61 4.85
N SER A 56 -12.38 -3.32 4.69
CA SER A 56 -10.99 -2.83 4.82
C SER A 56 -10.37 -3.23 6.16
N ARG A 57 -11.12 -2.99 7.24
CA ARG A 57 -10.67 -3.20 8.61
C ARG A 57 -10.41 -4.69 8.90
N TYR A 58 -11.34 -5.59 8.58
CA TYR A 58 -11.16 -7.02 8.86
C TYR A 58 -10.24 -7.71 7.86
N TYR A 59 -10.24 -7.28 6.60
CA TYR A 59 -9.33 -7.82 5.59
C TYR A 59 -7.88 -7.54 5.96
N SER A 60 -7.56 -6.31 6.36
CA SER A 60 -6.22 -5.93 6.79
C SER A 60 -5.74 -6.76 7.99
N LEU A 61 -6.58 -6.94 9.02
CA LEU A 61 -6.26 -7.80 10.16
C LEU A 61 -5.93 -9.23 9.75
N ILE A 62 -6.80 -9.85 8.96
CA ILE A 62 -6.63 -11.24 8.55
C ILE A 62 -5.34 -11.37 7.73
N ALA A 63 -5.11 -10.46 6.79
CA ALA A 63 -3.90 -10.45 5.99
C ALA A 63 -2.65 -10.35 6.87
N THR A 64 -2.62 -9.40 7.81
CA THR A 64 -1.48 -9.19 8.72
C THR A 64 -1.23 -10.37 9.66
N VAL A 65 -2.27 -10.99 10.22
CA VAL A 65 -2.13 -12.18 11.08
C VAL A 65 -1.58 -13.37 10.30
N VAL A 66 -2.08 -13.60 9.09
CA VAL A 66 -1.60 -14.70 8.24
C VAL A 66 -0.15 -14.46 7.84
N ILE A 67 0.20 -13.22 7.48
CA ILE A 67 1.59 -12.86 7.15
C ILE A 67 2.53 -13.13 8.33
N SER A 68 2.16 -12.67 9.52
CA SER A 68 2.99 -12.82 10.72
C SER A 68 3.08 -14.27 11.20
N ASN A 69 2.02 -15.08 11.07
CA ASN A 69 2.08 -16.50 11.38
C ASN A 69 3.00 -17.24 10.40
N MET A 70 2.82 -17.03 9.09
CA MET A 70 3.65 -17.71 8.09
C MET A 70 5.13 -17.28 8.16
N ALA A 71 5.38 -16.04 8.58
CA ALA A 71 6.72 -15.55 8.84
C ALA A 71 7.42 -16.29 10.00
N LEU A 72 6.67 -16.76 11.01
CA LEU A 72 7.20 -17.52 12.15
C LEU A 72 7.46 -19.00 11.85
N PHE A 73 6.66 -19.62 10.97
CA PHE A 73 6.84 -21.01 10.58
C PHE A 73 7.86 -21.13 9.44
N GLN A 74 9.15 -20.94 9.75
CA GLN A 74 10.29 -21.00 8.81
C GLN A 74 10.49 -22.37 8.11
N SER A 75 9.75 -23.41 8.49
CA SER A 75 9.90 -24.78 8.01
C SER A 75 8.76 -25.21 7.08
N LEU A 76 8.47 -24.41 6.06
CA LEU A 76 7.46 -24.72 5.04
C LEU A 76 8.11 -25.36 3.81
N THR A 77 7.48 -26.39 3.27
CA THR A 77 7.85 -27.04 2.00
C THR A 77 7.94 -26.01 0.86
N GLU A 78 8.87 -26.18 -0.07
CA GLU A 78 9.10 -25.27 -1.22
C GLU A 78 7.82 -24.89 -1.97
N SER A 79 6.92 -25.86 -2.18
CA SER A 79 5.62 -25.64 -2.82
C SER A 79 4.71 -24.66 -2.05
N VAL A 80 4.73 -24.73 -0.72
CA VAL A 80 3.93 -23.87 0.15
C VAL A 80 4.49 -22.46 0.17
N SER A 81 5.82 -22.29 0.10
CA SER A 81 6.44 -20.97 0.02
C SER A 81 6.06 -20.21 -1.25
N ILE A 82 6.01 -20.89 -2.41
CA ILE A 82 5.62 -20.25 -3.68
C ILE A 82 4.15 -19.84 -3.63
N GLN A 83 3.28 -20.74 -3.16
CA GLN A 83 1.85 -20.45 -3.01
C GLN A 83 1.60 -19.28 -2.04
N TYR A 84 2.36 -19.23 -0.95
CA TYR A 84 2.30 -18.15 0.01
C TYR A 84 2.75 -16.81 -0.60
N SER A 85 3.86 -16.78 -1.36
CA SER A 85 4.31 -15.56 -2.05
C SER A 85 3.26 -15.04 -3.04
N HIS A 86 2.58 -15.94 -3.76
CA HIS A 86 1.48 -15.57 -4.64
C HIS A 86 0.31 -14.97 -3.85
N TRP A 87 -0.11 -15.66 -2.79
CA TRP A 87 -1.17 -15.19 -1.92
C TRP A 87 -0.85 -13.82 -1.30
N GLN A 88 0.40 -13.61 -0.86
CA GLN A 88 0.85 -12.34 -0.29
C GLN A 88 0.74 -11.20 -1.30
N ALA A 89 1.25 -11.36 -2.53
CA ALA A 89 1.19 -10.28 -3.52
C ALA A 89 -0.24 -9.98 -3.98
N TRP A 90 -1.08 -11.00 -4.20
CA TRP A 90 -2.50 -10.78 -4.54
C TRP A 90 -3.29 -10.16 -3.39
N SER A 91 -3.02 -10.56 -2.14
CA SER A 91 -3.68 -9.98 -0.97
C SER A 91 -3.32 -8.51 -0.76
N GLY A 92 -2.06 -8.14 -0.96
CA GLY A 92 -1.63 -6.74 -0.94
C GLY A 92 -2.33 -5.91 -2.03
N LEU A 93 -2.49 -6.47 -3.24
CA LEU A 93 -3.21 -5.81 -4.32
C LEU A 93 -4.69 -5.56 -3.97
N ILE A 94 -5.37 -6.57 -3.41
CA ILE A 94 -6.76 -6.44 -2.98
C ILE A 94 -6.90 -5.41 -1.85
N SER A 95 -5.99 -5.41 -0.86
CA SER A 95 -6.02 -4.46 0.25
C SER A 95 -5.97 -3.01 -0.26
N CYS A 96 -5.05 -2.72 -1.18
CA CYS A 96 -4.94 -1.39 -1.75
C CYS A 96 -6.13 -1.02 -2.64
N MET A 97 -6.70 -1.95 -3.40
CA MET A 97 -7.95 -1.69 -4.13
C MET A 97 -9.07 -1.24 -3.20
N ILE A 98 -9.21 -1.86 -2.02
CA ILE A 98 -10.23 -1.48 -1.04
C ILE A 98 -9.99 -0.02 -0.58
N VAL A 99 -8.74 0.33 -0.26
CA VAL A 99 -8.37 1.71 0.16
C VAL A 99 -8.65 2.72 -0.96
N GLU A 100 -8.26 2.40 -2.19
CA GLU A 100 -8.49 3.25 -3.37
C GLU A 100 -9.99 3.48 -3.62
N VAL A 101 -10.83 2.47 -3.45
CA VAL A 101 -12.29 2.60 -3.57
C VAL A 101 -12.86 3.49 -2.46
N ILE A 102 -12.36 3.37 -1.22
CA ILE A 102 -12.77 4.24 -0.11
C ILE A 102 -12.43 5.70 -0.42
N LEU A 103 -11.23 5.97 -0.94
CA LEU A 103 -10.81 7.29 -1.37
C LEU A 103 -11.71 7.84 -2.48
N GLN A 104 -12.04 7.01 -3.47
CA GLN A 104 -12.94 7.40 -4.56
C GLN A 104 -14.35 7.71 -4.08
N MET A 105 -14.92 6.92 -3.17
CA MET A 105 -16.24 7.22 -2.60
C MET A 105 -16.26 8.56 -1.87
N ARG A 106 -15.21 8.84 -1.09
CA ARG A 106 -15.07 10.12 -0.38
C ARG A 106 -14.95 11.28 -1.36
N LEU A 107 -14.15 11.13 -2.42
CA LEU A 107 -14.00 12.14 -3.45
C LEU A 107 -15.30 12.34 -4.24
N TYR A 108 -16.04 11.27 -4.53
CA TYR A 108 -17.34 11.34 -5.20
C TYR A 108 -18.38 12.16 -4.39
N ALA A 109 -18.41 11.98 -3.07
CA ALA A 109 -19.24 12.78 -2.18
C ALA A 109 -18.85 14.28 -2.23
N LEU A 110 -17.56 14.59 -2.35
CA LEU A 110 -17.04 15.97 -2.46
C LEU A 110 -17.43 16.66 -3.79
N TYR A 111 -17.62 15.88 -4.85
CA TYR A 111 -18.05 16.36 -6.17
C TYR A 111 -19.57 16.37 -6.36
N PHE A 112 -20.36 16.42 -5.28
CA PHE A 112 -21.82 16.48 -5.32
C PHE A 112 -22.47 15.40 -6.19
N LEU A 113 -21.90 14.19 -6.18
CA LEU A 113 -22.40 13.05 -6.95
C LEU A 113 -22.39 13.22 -8.47
N ASP A 114 -21.54 14.08 -9.03
CA ASP A 114 -21.41 14.21 -10.50
C ASP A 114 -20.93 12.89 -11.14
N LYS A 115 -21.81 12.29 -11.95
CA LYS A 115 -21.56 10.99 -12.59
C LYS A 115 -20.41 11.03 -13.60
N LYS A 116 -20.10 12.18 -14.20
CA LYS A 116 -19.01 12.29 -15.18
C LYS A 116 -17.65 12.05 -14.53
N ILE A 117 -17.46 12.66 -13.35
CA ILE A 117 -16.21 12.54 -12.59
C ILE A 117 -16.09 11.14 -12.00
N LEU A 118 -17.20 10.55 -11.55
CA LEU A 118 -17.23 9.15 -11.13
C LEU A 118 -16.77 8.21 -12.25
N THR A 119 -17.31 8.35 -13.46
CA THR A 119 -16.90 7.53 -14.60
C THR A 119 -15.41 7.71 -14.90
N LEU A 120 -14.89 8.93 -14.86
CA LEU A 120 -13.46 9.20 -15.04
C LEU A 120 -12.59 8.49 -13.99
N MET A 121 -12.98 8.57 -12.72
CA MET A 121 -12.26 7.93 -11.60
C MET A 121 -12.30 6.41 -11.67
N VAL A 122 -13.45 5.82 -12.01
CA VAL A 122 -13.60 4.36 -12.12
C VAL A 122 -12.83 3.82 -13.32
N VAL A 123 -12.86 4.52 -14.47
CA VAL A 123 -12.09 4.11 -15.66
C VAL A 123 -10.59 4.14 -15.38
N SER A 124 -10.09 5.23 -14.77
CA SER A 124 -8.66 5.33 -14.42
C SER A 124 -8.23 4.30 -13.37
N PHE A 125 -9.11 3.97 -12.41
CA PHE A 125 -8.90 2.89 -11.45
C PHE A 125 -8.76 1.52 -12.13
N ILE A 126 -9.65 1.17 -13.07
CA ILE A 126 -9.59 -0.10 -13.78
C ILE A 126 -8.30 -0.22 -14.60
N ILE A 127 -7.87 0.87 -15.24
CA ILE A 127 -6.62 0.91 -16.01
C ILE A 127 -5.40 0.73 -15.09
N SER A 128 -5.35 1.45 -13.96
CA SER A 128 -4.25 1.34 -13.00
C SER A 128 -4.17 -0.05 -12.34
N SER A 129 -5.32 -0.57 -11.91
CA SER A 129 -5.43 -1.92 -11.36
C SER A 129 -5.05 -3.01 -12.37
N GLY A 130 -5.52 -2.88 -13.61
CA GLY A 130 -5.22 -3.83 -14.68
C GLY A 130 -3.74 -3.85 -15.07
N SER A 131 -3.10 -2.67 -15.13
CA SER A 131 -1.65 -2.57 -15.39
C SER A 131 -0.83 -3.18 -14.26
N THR A 132 -1.18 -2.88 -13.00
CA THR A 132 -0.54 -3.47 -11.81
C THR A 132 -0.65 -5.00 -11.80
N ALA A 133 -1.85 -5.54 -12.04
CA ALA A 133 -2.07 -6.99 -12.10
C ALA A 133 -1.29 -7.64 -13.26
N SER A 134 -1.17 -6.97 -14.40
CA SER A 134 -0.41 -7.46 -15.54
C SER A 134 1.08 -7.57 -15.23
N VAL A 135 1.65 -6.57 -14.54
CA VAL A 135 3.06 -6.60 -14.10
C VAL A 135 3.30 -7.73 -13.10
N LEU A 136 2.39 -7.96 -12.14
CA LEU A 136 2.47 -9.09 -11.21
C LEU A 136 2.45 -10.44 -11.94
N VAL A 137 1.56 -10.61 -12.93
CA VAL A 137 1.51 -11.85 -13.73
C VAL A 137 2.77 -12.05 -14.55
N MET A 138 3.35 -10.98 -15.10
CA MET A 138 4.63 -11.04 -15.80
C MET A 138 5.75 -11.43 -14.83
N MET A 139 5.81 -10.85 -13.64
CA MET A 139 6.78 -11.20 -12.59
C MET A 139 6.74 -12.70 -12.27
N TYR A 140 5.56 -13.30 -12.13
CA TYR A 140 5.44 -14.75 -11.88
C TYR A 140 5.89 -15.60 -13.07
N LYS A 141 5.63 -15.16 -14.31
CA LYS A 141 6.02 -15.88 -15.53
C LYS A 141 7.52 -15.76 -15.84
N SER A 142 8.15 -14.66 -15.44
CA SER A 142 9.58 -14.42 -15.60
C SER A 142 10.45 -15.18 -14.60
N GLY A 143 9.86 -15.92 -13.65
CA GLY A 143 10.60 -16.71 -12.67
C GLY A 143 11.40 -17.87 -13.31
N PRO A 144 12.74 -17.90 -13.19
CA PRO A 144 13.55 -18.98 -13.75
C PRO A 144 13.63 -20.19 -12.80
N SER A 145 13.76 -21.37 -13.42
CA SER A 145 13.92 -22.73 -12.87
C SER A 145 15.16 -22.96 -11.98
N THR A 146 15.47 -22.06 -11.05
CA THR A 146 16.62 -22.16 -10.14
C THR A 146 16.26 -21.78 -8.70
N LEU A 147 15.13 -22.27 -8.20
CA LEU A 147 14.90 -22.35 -6.75
C LEU A 147 15.66 -23.57 -6.22
N HIS A 148 16.95 -23.39 -5.93
CA HIS A 148 17.69 -24.33 -5.06
C HIS A 148 18.29 -23.63 -3.84
N ASN A 149 17.80 -22.45 -3.44
CA ASN A 149 18.12 -21.98 -2.11
C ASN A 149 17.07 -20.98 -1.58
N PRO A 150 16.35 -21.31 -0.48
CA PRO A 150 15.40 -20.40 0.17
C PRO A 150 16.06 -19.18 0.84
N GLN A 151 17.38 -19.00 0.75
CA GLN A 151 18.12 -17.94 1.47
C GLN A 151 18.59 -16.73 0.63
N VAL A 152 18.34 -16.70 -0.69
CA VAL A 152 18.75 -15.55 -1.52
C VAL A 152 17.91 -15.47 -2.79
N SER A 153 16.83 -14.66 -2.77
CA SER A 153 16.09 -14.30 -3.98
C SER A 153 15.75 -12.80 -4.00
N PHE A 154 16.74 -11.97 -3.69
CA PHE A 154 16.70 -10.52 -3.93
C PHE A 154 17.83 -10.06 -4.86
N CYS A 155 18.67 -10.96 -5.35
CA CYS A 155 19.87 -10.63 -6.13
C CYS A 155 19.74 -10.99 -7.61
N SER A 156 18.60 -10.64 -8.22
CA SER A 156 18.44 -10.63 -9.68
C SER A 156 17.92 -9.25 -10.09
N PRO A 157 18.67 -8.46 -10.88
CA PRO A 157 18.28 -7.11 -11.25
C PRO A 157 16.92 -7.07 -11.97
N ASP A 158 16.58 -8.13 -12.71
CA ASP A 158 15.29 -8.26 -13.41
C ASP A 158 14.11 -8.28 -12.43
N LEU A 159 14.23 -9.00 -11.30
CA LEU A 159 13.16 -9.09 -10.29
C LEU A 159 12.95 -7.76 -9.57
N ALA A 160 14.04 -7.03 -9.29
CA ALA A 160 13.97 -5.72 -8.66
C ALA A 160 13.19 -4.72 -9.52
N ILE A 161 13.38 -4.73 -10.84
CA ILE A 161 12.66 -3.84 -11.76
C ILE A 161 11.15 -4.10 -11.71
N TYR A 162 10.72 -5.36 -11.67
CA TYR A 162 9.30 -5.71 -11.55
C TYR A 162 8.70 -5.27 -10.20
N CYS A 163 9.46 -5.39 -9.11
CA CYS A 163 9.05 -4.90 -7.79
C CYS A 163 8.83 -3.37 -7.76
N TYR A 164 9.54 -2.59 -8.57
CA TYR A 164 9.26 -1.15 -8.71
C TYR A 164 8.09 -0.87 -9.66
N ALA A 165 8.07 -1.57 -10.80
CA ALA A 165 7.07 -1.36 -11.84
C ALA A 165 5.63 -1.60 -11.35
N VAL A 166 5.44 -2.46 -10.34
CA VAL A 166 4.10 -2.71 -9.76
C VAL A 166 3.56 -1.52 -8.96
N TRP A 167 4.41 -0.65 -8.40
CA TRP A 167 3.95 0.49 -7.58
C TRP A 167 3.65 1.73 -8.42
N ILE A 168 4.27 1.88 -9.58
CA ILE A 168 4.16 3.09 -10.42
C ILE A 168 2.70 3.39 -10.81
N PRO A 169 1.90 2.44 -11.33
CA PRO A 169 0.52 2.74 -11.74
C PRO A 169 -0.37 3.13 -10.56
N ARG A 170 -0.14 2.52 -9.38
CA ARG A 170 -0.86 2.85 -8.15
C ARG A 170 -0.56 4.28 -7.71
N LEU A 171 0.72 4.65 -7.63
CA LEU A 171 1.13 6.00 -7.24
C LEU A 171 0.63 7.05 -8.24
N ALA A 172 0.68 6.75 -9.53
CA ALA A 172 0.14 7.63 -10.56
C ALA A 172 -1.37 7.86 -10.39
N PHE A 173 -2.11 6.82 -10.00
CA PHE A 173 -3.55 6.92 -9.76
C PHE A 173 -3.87 7.69 -8.48
N GLU A 174 -3.14 7.43 -7.39
CA GLU A 174 -3.30 8.16 -6.15
C GLU A 174 -3.01 9.65 -6.34
N THR A 175 -1.89 10.00 -6.99
CA THR A 175 -1.54 11.40 -7.28
C THR A 175 -2.61 12.09 -8.12
N PHE A 176 -3.19 11.39 -9.10
CA PHE A 176 -4.34 11.88 -9.86
C PHE A 176 -5.56 12.19 -8.96
N LEU A 177 -5.93 11.28 -8.05
CA LEU A 177 -7.02 11.50 -7.10
C LEU A 177 -6.73 12.69 -6.16
N CYS A 178 -5.48 12.85 -5.73
CA CYS A 178 -5.04 13.96 -4.90
C CYS A 178 -5.18 15.30 -5.60
N ILE A 179 -4.74 15.38 -6.86
CA ILE A 179 -4.84 16.58 -7.67
C ILE A 179 -6.32 16.98 -7.83
N LEU A 180 -7.21 16.03 -8.10
CA LEU A 180 -8.65 16.30 -8.14
C LEU A 180 -9.18 16.82 -6.80
N ALA A 181 -8.82 16.18 -5.69
CA ALA A 181 -9.21 16.63 -4.35
C ALA A 181 -8.73 18.05 -4.04
N LEU A 182 -7.47 18.37 -4.38
CA LEU A 182 -6.88 19.69 -4.17
C LEU A 182 -7.49 20.76 -5.07
N ILE A 183 -7.71 20.47 -6.36
CA ILE A 183 -8.40 21.39 -7.27
C ILE A 183 -9.78 21.73 -6.72
N ARG A 184 -10.51 20.72 -6.25
CA ARG A 184 -11.84 20.94 -5.69
C ARG A 184 -11.78 21.73 -4.38
N GLY A 185 -10.86 21.38 -3.48
CA GLY A 185 -10.61 22.11 -2.25
C GLY A 185 -10.29 23.60 -2.50
N TYR A 186 -9.44 23.88 -3.49
CA TYR A 186 -9.10 25.25 -3.88
C TYR A 186 -10.29 26.01 -4.49
N GLN A 187 -11.08 25.35 -5.34
CA GLN A 187 -12.31 25.95 -5.90
C GLN A 187 -13.32 26.32 -4.82
N PHE A 188 -13.46 25.50 -3.78
CA PHE A 188 -14.31 25.81 -2.64
C PHE A 188 -13.74 26.96 -1.80
N ALA A 189 -12.45 26.90 -1.45
CA ALA A 189 -11.79 27.95 -0.68
C ALA A 189 -11.89 29.32 -1.38
N ASN A 190 -11.70 29.36 -2.70
CA ASN A 190 -11.79 30.61 -3.46
C ASN A 190 -13.23 31.14 -3.59
N LYS A 191 -14.24 30.26 -3.58
CA LYS A 191 -15.66 30.66 -3.51
C LYS A 191 -16.07 31.14 -2.12
N GLU A 192 -15.47 30.58 -1.07
CA GLU A 192 -15.71 30.96 0.32
C GLU A 192 -15.18 32.36 0.66
N THR A 193 -14.09 32.81 0.03
CA THR A 193 -13.64 34.20 0.12
C THR A 193 -14.73 35.19 -0.31
N CYS A 194 -15.71 34.76 -1.12
CA CYS A 194 -16.85 35.56 -1.53
C CYS A 194 -18.15 35.27 -0.76
N ASN A 195 -18.27 34.16 -0.01
CA ASN A 195 -19.46 33.82 0.79
C ASN A 195 -19.11 32.86 1.96
N PRO A 196 -18.87 33.37 3.18
CA PRO A 196 -18.35 32.59 4.31
C PRO A 196 -19.35 31.65 5.01
N GLU A 197 -20.64 31.65 4.64
CA GLU A 197 -21.68 30.88 5.36
C GLU A 197 -21.85 29.41 4.90
N SER A 198 -21.20 28.96 3.83
CA SER A 198 -21.52 27.66 3.20
C SER A 198 -20.65 26.47 3.64
N MET A 199 -19.75 26.63 4.60
CA MET A 199 -18.85 25.54 4.98
C MET A 199 -19.56 24.44 5.75
N LEU A 200 -19.86 23.36 5.02
CA LEU A 200 -20.19 22.07 5.62
C LEU A 200 -18.98 21.56 6.42
N PRO A 201 -19.10 21.31 7.74
CA PRO A 201 -18.00 20.85 8.60
C PRO A 201 -17.29 19.59 8.08
N SER A 202 -18.01 18.77 7.31
CA SER A 202 -17.53 17.52 6.72
C SER A 202 -16.38 17.72 5.71
N GLY A 203 -16.40 18.81 4.92
CA GLY A 203 -15.40 19.04 3.86
C GLY A 203 -14.00 19.32 4.41
N LYS A 204 -13.90 20.13 5.48
CA LYS A 204 -12.62 20.41 6.15
C LYS A 204 -11.99 19.16 6.75
N HIS A 205 -12.81 18.33 7.40
CA HIS A 205 -12.34 17.09 8.00
C HIS A 205 -11.84 16.11 6.92
N LEU A 206 -12.58 15.98 5.82
CA LEU A 206 -12.21 15.12 4.70
C LEU A 206 -10.87 15.52 4.05
N MET A 207 -10.67 16.82 3.82
CA MET A 207 -9.43 17.34 3.24
C MET A 207 -8.23 17.11 4.18
N LYS A 208 -8.43 17.28 5.49
CA LYS A 208 -7.40 16.97 6.49
C LYS A 208 -7.03 15.48 6.51
N VAL A 209 -8.01 14.58 6.40
CA VAL A 209 -7.78 13.13 6.33
C VAL A 209 -6.99 12.77 5.06
N LEU A 210 -7.38 13.31 3.90
CA LEU A 210 -6.69 13.07 2.63
C LEU A 210 -5.23 13.55 2.66
N ILE A 211 -4.97 14.74 3.19
CA ILE A 211 -3.62 15.30 3.31
C ILE A 211 -2.74 14.46 4.24
N ARG A 212 -3.29 14.03 5.38
CA ARG A 212 -2.58 13.14 6.32
C ARG A 212 -2.24 11.81 5.66
N ASP A 213 -3.20 11.19 5.00
CA ASP A 213 -3.00 9.89 4.36
C ASP A 213 -1.96 10.01 3.21
N PHE A 214 -1.95 11.13 2.47
CA PHE A 214 -0.93 11.44 1.46
C PHE A 214 0.47 11.65 2.03
N LEU A 215 0.57 12.38 3.15
CA LEU A 215 1.84 12.61 3.84
C LEU A 215 2.40 11.31 4.40
N GLN A 216 1.55 10.46 4.98
CA GLN A 216 1.93 9.15 5.48
C GLN A 216 2.44 8.26 4.34
N LEU A 217 1.75 8.29 3.20
CA LEU A 217 2.13 7.52 2.01
C LEU A 217 3.43 8.03 1.37
N GLY A 218 3.60 9.35 1.25
CA GLY A 218 4.85 9.95 0.78
C GLY A 218 6.02 9.66 1.71
N LEU A 219 5.78 9.63 3.02
CA LEU A 219 6.79 9.24 4.02
C LEU A 219 7.15 7.76 3.90
N ASN A 220 6.16 6.87 3.72
CA ASN A 220 6.39 5.44 3.49
C ASN A 220 7.17 5.21 2.18
N LEU A 221 6.85 5.96 1.11
CA LEU A 221 7.61 5.93 -0.14
C LEU A 221 9.06 6.38 0.06
N LEU A 222 9.30 7.44 0.83
CA LEU A 222 10.65 7.90 1.17
C LEU A 222 11.41 6.88 2.05
N LEU A 223 10.71 6.17 2.93
CA LEU A 223 11.29 5.14 3.79
C LEU A 223 11.56 3.83 3.03
N GLU A 224 10.77 3.48 2.03
CA GLU A 224 11.02 2.32 1.17
C GLU A 224 12.06 2.61 0.07
N LEU A 225 12.11 3.84 -0.45
CA LEU A 225 13.14 4.27 -1.42
C LEU A 225 14.47 4.69 -0.74
N GLY A 226 14.45 5.02 0.55
CA GLY A 226 15.63 5.44 1.33
C GLY A 226 16.76 4.40 1.36
N PRO A 227 16.48 3.12 1.69
CA PRO A 227 17.45 2.02 1.64
C PRO A 227 18.02 1.80 0.23
N PHE A 228 17.25 2.11 -0.81
CA PHE A 228 17.66 1.92 -2.20
C PHE A 228 18.53 3.05 -2.73
N TRP A 229 18.30 4.31 -2.31
CA TRP A 229 19.21 5.43 -2.62
C TRP A 229 20.59 5.25 -1.99
N GLU A 230 20.64 4.64 -0.79
CA GLU A 230 21.85 4.16 -0.14
C GLU A 230 22.51 3.02 -0.96
N PHE A 231 21.74 2.04 -1.45
CA PHE A 231 22.25 0.95 -2.29
C PHE A 231 22.78 1.40 -3.65
N GLU A 232 22.11 2.34 -4.33
CA GLU A 232 22.58 2.91 -5.60
C GLU A 232 23.86 3.76 -5.39
N LYS A 233 23.94 4.50 -4.28
CA LYS A 233 25.19 5.15 -3.85
C LYS A 233 26.30 4.14 -3.62
N LEU A 234 26.03 3.05 -2.90
CA LEU A 234 27.01 2.02 -2.61
C LEU A 234 27.46 1.29 -3.89
N GLN A 235 26.56 1.00 -4.83
CA GLN A 235 26.93 0.47 -6.15
C GLN A 235 27.80 1.45 -6.94
N LYS A 236 27.47 2.74 -6.98
CA LYS A 236 28.30 3.76 -7.63
C LYS A 236 29.68 3.86 -6.97
N ILE A 237 29.76 3.77 -5.64
CA ILE A 237 31.03 3.78 -4.88
C ILE A 237 31.87 2.51 -5.16
N VAL A 238 31.24 1.34 -5.25
CA VAL A 238 31.93 0.07 -5.55
C VAL A 238 32.42 0.04 -7.00
N VAL A 239 31.62 0.49 -7.96
CA VAL A 239 32.02 0.59 -9.38
C VAL A 239 33.16 1.61 -9.57
N LEU A 240 33.11 2.76 -8.89
CA LEU A 240 34.19 3.75 -8.93
C LEU A 240 35.48 3.23 -8.28
N ARG A 241 35.39 2.40 -7.24
CA ARG A 241 36.56 1.75 -6.61
C ARG A 241 37.19 0.67 -7.50
N TYR A 242 36.41 0.04 -8.37
CA TYR A 242 36.92 -0.96 -9.32
C TYR A 242 37.58 -0.34 -10.56
N HIS A 243 37.21 0.90 -10.91
CA HIS A 243 37.79 1.60 -12.06
C HIS A 243 39.11 2.36 -11.75
N TYR A 244 39.48 2.46 -10.46
CA TYR A 244 40.68 3.16 -9.97
C TYR A 244 41.76 2.20 -9.44
N ARG A 245 41.66 0.91 -9.76
CA ARG A 245 42.68 -0.12 -9.48
C ARG A 245 43.06 -0.82 -10.78
#